data_AF-A0A5C8UZ93-F1
#
_entry.id   AF-A0A5C8UZ93-F1
#
_cell.length_a   1.000
_cell.length_b   1.000
_cell.length_c   1.000
_cell.angle_alpha   90.00
_cell.angle_beta   90.00
_cell.angle_gamma   90.00
#
_symmetry.space_group_name_H-M   'P 1'
#
loop_
_entity.id
_entity.type
_entity.pdbx_description
1 polymer ?
#
loop_
_entity_poly.entity_id
_entity_poly.type
_entity_poly.pdbx_seq_one_letter_code
_entity_poly.pdbx_strand_id
1 'polypeptide(L)'
;MNNVCEEQVFSSIFKANSKTVFNYIYYKFGNEEKAHDAVQEAFVKLWENCAKVLPEKAKSYLYTVASNTYLNVIKAEKVRLKYAKPSLEISNESPEFLLVEKEYQQKLDNALNNLPENQRTTFLLNRIDGKKYAEIAEMEGVSVKAIEKRMHLALKALREQIDGI
;
A
#
# COMPACT_ATOMS: atom_id res chain seq x y z
N MET A 1 7.91 28.03 -15.28
CA MET A 1 8.27 27.09 -14.20
C MET A 1 6.96 26.45 -13.79
N ASN A 2 6.73 25.18 -14.12
CA ASN A 2 5.51 24.49 -13.72
C ASN A 2 5.59 24.25 -12.22
N ASN A 3 4.72 24.89 -11.46
CA ASN A 3 4.61 24.71 -10.01
C ASN A 3 3.45 23.76 -9.72
N VAL A 4 3.57 22.92 -8.68
CA VAL A 4 2.46 22.08 -8.19
C VAL A 4 1.24 22.93 -7.81
N CYS A 5 1.41 24.21 -7.47
CA CYS A 5 0.29 25.11 -7.16
C CYS A 5 -0.62 25.42 -8.36
N GLU A 6 -0.17 25.12 -9.58
CA GLU A 6 -1.01 25.25 -10.76
C GLU A 6 -1.99 24.08 -10.81
N GLU A 7 -3.28 24.38 -10.90
CA GLU A 7 -4.36 23.37 -10.90
C GLU A 7 -4.14 22.27 -11.94
N GLN A 8 -3.68 22.64 -13.15
CA GLN A 8 -3.41 21.67 -14.21
C GLN A 8 -2.28 20.71 -13.84
N VAL A 9 -1.21 21.22 -13.22
CA VAL A 9 -0.07 20.42 -12.76
C VAL A 9 -0.51 19.50 -11.63
N PHE A 10 -1.20 20.03 -10.62
CA PHE A 10 -1.73 19.23 -9.52
C PHE A 10 -2.69 18.13 -10.00
N SER A 11 -3.63 18.47 -10.89
CA SER A 11 -4.59 17.52 -11.46
C SER A 11 -3.89 16.39 -12.23
N SER A 12 -2.83 16.72 -12.97
CA SER A 12 -2.02 15.71 -13.66
C SER A 12 -1.33 14.76 -12.68
N ILE A 13 -0.76 15.29 -11.59
CA ILE A 13 -0.13 14.50 -10.53
C ILE A 13 -1.17 13.62 -9.83
N PHE A 14 -2.35 14.16 -9.52
CA PHE A 14 -3.43 13.42 -8.88
C PHE A 14 -3.87 12.23 -9.74
N LYS A 15 -4.21 12.47 -11.00
CA LYS A 15 -4.64 11.43 -11.95
C LYS A 15 -3.57 10.35 -12.15
N ALA A 16 -2.30 10.75 -12.22
CA ALA A 16 -1.20 9.83 -12.45
C ALA A 16 -0.83 8.99 -11.22
N ASN A 17 -0.99 9.52 -10.00
CA ASN A 17 -0.41 8.90 -8.81
C ASN A 17 -1.44 8.37 -7.80
N SER A 18 -2.66 8.90 -7.77
CA SER A 18 -3.65 8.58 -6.70
C SER A 18 -3.88 7.08 -6.54
N LYS A 19 -4.18 6.36 -7.62
CA LYS A 19 -4.37 4.91 -7.60
C LYS A 19 -3.12 4.15 -7.11
N THR A 20 -1.94 4.52 -7.59
CA THR A 20 -0.70 3.81 -7.23
C THR A 20 -0.22 4.11 -5.81
N VAL A 21 -0.52 5.29 -5.27
CA VAL A 21 -0.25 5.61 -3.86
C VAL A 21 -1.24 4.86 -2.98
N PHE A 22 -2.52 4.82 -3.35
CA PHE A 22 -3.52 4.01 -2.67
C PHE A 22 -3.14 2.53 -2.61
N ASN A 23 -2.86 1.92 -3.77
CA ASN A 23 -2.46 0.51 -3.86
C ASN A 23 -1.25 0.22 -2.97
N TYR A 24 -0.24 1.11 -2.99
CA TYR A 24 0.92 0.97 -2.14
C TYR A 24 0.58 0.92 -0.64
N ILE A 25 -0.21 1.88 -0.16
CA ILE A 25 -0.62 1.96 1.25
C ILE A 25 -1.50 0.76 1.62
N TYR A 26 -2.45 0.40 0.75
CA TYR A 26 -3.32 -0.74 0.96
C TYR A 26 -2.55 -2.07 1.02
N TYR A 27 -1.67 -2.34 0.07
CA TYR A 27 -0.87 -3.58 0.07
C TYR A 27 0.04 -3.69 1.29
N LYS A 28 0.51 -2.54 1.78
CA LYS A 28 1.37 -2.47 2.96
C LYS A 28 0.58 -2.73 4.23
N PHE A 29 -0.53 -2.03 4.45
CA PHE A 29 -1.19 -2.00 5.75
C PHE A 29 -2.56 -2.69 5.82
N GLY A 30 -3.18 -3.00 4.69
CA GLY A 30 -4.34 -3.90 4.58
C GLY A 30 -5.72 -3.32 4.94
N ASN A 31 -5.84 -2.04 5.31
CA ASN A 31 -7.14 -1.41 5.56
C ASN A 31 -7.45 -0.37 4.46
N GLU A 32 -8.50 -0.63 3.69
CA GLU A 32 -8.91 0.18 2.53
C GLU A 32 -9.36 1.59 2.93
N GLU A 33 -10.23 1.73 3.94
CA GLU A 33 -10.75 3.01 4.41
C GLU A 33 -9.60 3.93 4.86
N LYS A 34 -8.73 3.42 5.74
CA LYS A 34 -7.55 4.16 6.20
C LYS A 34 -6.56 4.46 5.09
N ALA A 35 -6.47 3.60 4.07
CA ALA A 35 -5.63 3.85 2.91
C ALA A 35 -6.19 5.01 2.07
N HIS A 36 -7.50 5.07 1.86
CA HIS A 36 -8.15 6.21 1.21
C HIS A 36 -7.91 7.52 1.97
N ASP A 37 -8.13 7.52 3.29
CA ASP A 37 -7.90 8.68 4.14
C ASP A 37 -6.44 9.16 4.07
N ALA A 38 -5.50 8.22 4.16
CA ALA A 38 -4.07 8.54 4.10
C ALA A 38 -3.66 9.16 2.75
N VAL A 39 -4.23 8.67 1.65
CA VAL A 39 -3.99 9.22 0.30
C VAL A 39 -4.60 10.60 0.17
N GLN A 40 -5.84 10.79 0.59
CA GLN A 40 -6.52 12.09 0.57
C GLN A 40 -5.71 13.13 1.33
N GLU A 41 -5.33 12.83 2.56
CA GLU A 41 -4.51 13.69 3.42
C GLU A 41 -3.15 13.99 2.78
N ALA A 42 -2.53 13.03 2.09
CA ALA A 42 -1.27 13.26 1.40
C ALA A 42 -1.41 14.25 0.24
N PHE A 43 -2.51 14.20 -0.51
CA PHE A 43 -2.78 15.17 -1.58
C PHE A 43 -3.15 16.55 -1.04
N VAL A 44 -3.89 16.63 0.07
CA VAL A 44 -4.15 17.90 0.76
C VAL A 44 -2.83 18.54 1.19
N LYS A 45 -1.95 17.78 1.86
CA LYS A 45 -0.62 18.26 2.27
C LYS A 45 0.27 18.65 1.10
N LEU A 46 0.18 17.94 -0.02
CA LEU A 46 0.88 18.32 -1.25
C LEU A 46 0.41 19.67 -1.77
N TRP A 47 -0.91 19.92 -1.76
CA TRP A 47 -1.48 21.20 -2.16
C TRP A 47 -1.06 22.33 -1.22
N GLU A 48 -1.13 22.13 0.10
CA GLU A 48 -0.68 23.10 1.10
C GLU A 48 0.81 23.45 0.96
N ASN A 49 1.63 22.48 0.54
CA ASN A 49 3.07 22.63 0.34
C ASN A 49 3.46 22.81 -1.13
N CYS A 50 2.51 23.13 -2.01
CA CYS A 50 2.70 23.09 -3.46
C CYS A 50 3.89 23.95 -3.92
N ALA A 51 4.12 25.10 -3.28
CA ALA A 51 5.21 26.01 -3.63
C ALA A 51 6.61 25.47 -3.27
N LYS A 52 6.69 24.48 -2.37
CA LYS A 52 7.95 23.90 -1.87
C LYS A 52 8.28 22.56 -2.52
N VAL A 53 7.26 21.87 -3.04
CA VAL A 53 7.43 20.54 -3.65
C VAL A 53 7.51 20.69 -5.15
N LEU A 54 8.65 20.32 -5.72
CA LEU A 54 8.83 20.30 -7.17
C LEU A 54 7.95 19.19 -7.78
N PRO A 55 7.36 19.40 -8.98
CA PRO A 55 6.49 18.40 -9.62
C PRO A 55 7.13 17.01 -9.75
N GLU A 56 8.43 16.95 -10.06
CA GLU A 56 9.20 15.70 -10.17
C GLU A 56 9.41 14.99 -8.82
N LYS A 57 9.27 15.69 -7.69
CA LYS A 57 9.34 15.15 -6.33
C LYS A 57 7.97 14.86 -5.73
N ALA A 58 6.88 15.26 -6.38
CA ALA A 58 5.53 15.07 -5.86
C ALA A 58 5.20 13.59 -5.63
N LYS A 59 5.64 12.69 -6.52
CA LYS A 59 5.43 11.24 -6.37
C LYS A 59 6.05 10.70 -5.08
N SER A 60 7.34 10.94 -4.85
CA SER A 60 8.04 10.45 -3.64
C SER A 60 7.53 11.12 -2.36
N TYR A 61 7.15 12.40 -2.46
CA TYR A 61 6.47 13.11 -1.38
C TYR A 61 5.16 12.42 -0.98
N LEU A 62 4.30 12.09 -1.95
CA LEU A 62 3.01 11.44 -1.70
C LEU A 62 3.17 10.09 -1.00
N TYR A 63 4.09 9.24 -1.45
CA TYR A 63 4.36 7.94 -0.80
C TYR A 63 4.82 8.11 0.65
N THR A 64 5.70 9.08 0.90
CA THR A 64 6.22 9.36 2.24
C THR A 64 5.12 9.88 3.16
N VAL A 65 4.36 10.88 2.70
CA VAL A 65 3.31 11.50 3.52
C VAL A 65 2.18 10.53 3.78
N ALA A 66 1.72 9.78 2.78
CA ALA A 66 0.65 8.79 2.97
C ALA A 66 1.07 7.70 3.97
N SER A 67 2.31 7.20 3.88
CA SER A 67 2.84 6.21 4.83
C SER A 67 2.87 6.76 6.26
N ASN A 68 3.39 7.98 6.43
CA ASN A 68 3.47 8.61 7.74
C ASN A 68 2.09 8.90 8.33
N THR A 69 1.15 9.38 7.52
CA THR A 69 -0.24 9.59 7.92
C THR A 69 -0.86 8.28 8.41
N TYR A 70 -0.74 7.19 7.65
CA TYR A 70 -1.28 5.90 8.05
C TYR A 70 -0.63 5.38 9.35
N LEU A 71 0.70 5.46 9.46
CA LEU A 71 1.42 5.02 10.67
C LEU A 71 1.00 5.81 11.92
N ASN A 72 0.70 7.11 11.77
CA ASN A 72 0.19 7.93 12.87
C ASN A 72 -1.20 7.47 13.32
N VAL A 73 -2.08 7.07 12.40
CA VAL A 73 -3.38 6.46 12.73
C VAL A 73 -3.18 5.17 13.53
N ILE A 74 -2.35 4.24 13.05
CA ILE A 74 -2.06 2.99 13.79
C ILE A 74 -1.51 3.30 15.18
N LYS A 75 -0.61 4.27 15.30
CA LYS A 75 -0.01 4.66 16.59
C LYS A 75 -1.07 5.17 17.56
N ALA A 76 -1.99 6.03 17.09
CA ALA A 76 -3.09 6.55 17.91
C ALA A 76 -4.05 5.44 18.35
N GLU A 77 -4.36 4.50 17.46
CA GLU A 77 -5.22 3.34 17.79
C GLU A 77 -4.59 2.42 18.81
N LYS A 78 -3.29 2.11 18.68
CA LYS A 78 -2.56 1.31 19.68
C LYS A 78 -2.58 1.97 21.04
N VAL A 79 -2.43 3.29 21.09
CA VAL A 79 -2.55 4.06 22.34
C VAL A 79 -3.96 3.95 22.90
N ARG A 80 -5.01 4.17 22.09
CA ARG A 80 -6.41 4.05 22.52
C ARG A 80 -6.74 2.65 23.04
N LEU A 81 -6.33 1.60 22.34
CA LEU A 81 -6.53 0.21 22.74
C LEU A 81 -5.80 -0.15 24.03
N LYS A 82 -4.60 0.41 24.25
CA LYS A 82 -3.87 0.24 25.51
C LYS A 82 -4.62 0.82 26.72
N TYR A 83 -5.42 1.87 26.52
CA TYR A 83 -6.18 2.54 27.58
C TYR A 83 -7.67 2.13 27.60
N ALA A 84 -8.15 1.42 26.59
CA ALA A 84 -9.48 0.79 26.60
C ALA A 84 -9.42 -0.53 27.39
N LYS A 85 -10.37 -0.76 28.31
CA LYS A 85 -10.58 -2.09 28.89
C LYS A 85 -10.92 -3.07 27.75
N PRO A 86 -10.50 -4.35 27.84
CA PRO A 86 -10.67 -5.28 26.73
C PRO A 86 -12.16 -5.55 26.50
N SER A 87 -12.71 -5.04 25.41
CA SER A 87 -13.94 -5.56 24.79
C SER A 87 -13.50 -6.46 23.64
N LEU A 88 -13.80 -7.76 23.77
CA LEU A 88 -13.66 -8.73 22.70
C LEU A 88 -14.74 -8.43 21.65
N GLU A 89 -14.34 -7.95 20.48
CA GLU A 89 -15.17 -8.04 19.29
C GLU A 89 -14.52 -9.01 18.32
N ILE A 90 -15.15 -10.17 18.19
CA ILE A 90 -14.89 -11.18 17.16
C ILE A 90 -15.84 -10.83 16.03
N SER A 91 -15.32 -10.42 14.86
CA SER A 91 -16.15 -10.29 13.66
C SER A 91 -16.29 -11.65 12.98
N ASN A 92 -17.50 -12.20 13.03
CA ASN A 92 -17.94 -13.37 12.27
C ASN A 92 -18.57 -12.90 10.96
N GLU A 93 -18.00 -13.28 9.81
CA GLU A 93 -18.76 -13.36 8.55
C GLU A 93 -18.26 -14.52 7.66
N SER A 94 -19.18 -15.44 7.31
CA SER A 94 -19.21 -16.17 6.04
C SER A 94 -20.68 -16.26 5.60
N PRO A 95 -20.97 -16.18 4.29
CA PRO A 95 -21.45 -17.39 3.60
C PRO A 95 -20.88 -17.61 2.18
N GLU A 96 -20.70 -18.90 1.85
CA GLU A 96 -20.28 -19.44 0.55
C GLU A 96 -21.27 -19.17 -0.60
N PHE A 97 -20.75 -19.01 -1.83
CA PHE A 97 -21.32 -19.56 -3.09
C PHE A 97 -20.45 -19.19 -4.31
N LEU A 98 -19.66 -20.14 -4.84
CA LEU A 98 -19.06 -20.30 -6.20
C LEU A 98 -17.74 -21.10 -6.05
N LEU A 99 -17.89 -22.42 -5.95
CA LEU A 99 -17.00 -23.29 -5.16
C LEU A 99 -15.59 -23.55 -5.72
N VAL A 100 -15.26 -23.26 -6.99
CA VAL A 100 -13.92 -23.62 -7.53
C VAL A 100 -13.03 -22.39 -7.76
N GLU A 101 -13.59 -21.35 -8.38
CA GLU A 101 -12.86 -20.09 -8.59
C GLU A 101 -12.68 -19.32 -7.28
N LYS A 102 -13.67 -19.33 -6.37
CA LYS A 102 -13.53 -18.69 -5.06
C LYS A 102 -12.56 -19.43 -4.16
N GLU A 103 -12.47 -20.76 -4.21
CA GLU A 103 -11.50 -21.50 -3.41
C GLU A 103 -10.07 -21.17 -3.83
N TYR A 104 -9.81 -21.10 -5.14
CA TYR A 104 -8.50 -20.69 -5.65
C TYR A 104 -8.19 -19.23 -5.29
N GLN A 105 -9.15 -18.33 -5.47
CA GLN A 105 -9.00 -16.92 -5.13
C GLN A 105 -8.77 -16.73 -3.61
N GLN A 106 -9.53 -17.41 -2.76
CA GLN A 106 -9.35 -17.38 -1.31
C GLN A 106 -8.00 -17.97 -0.89
N LYS A 107 -7.55 -19.06 -1.51
CA LYS A 107 -6.21 -19.61 -1.26
C LYS A 107 -5.11 -18.63 -1.64
N LEU A 108 -5.25 -17.95 -2.79
CA LEU A 108 -4.33 -16.91 -3.22
C LEU A 108 -4.33 -15.71 -2.27
N ASP A 109 -5.52 -15.23 -1.87
CA ASP A 109 -5.66 -14.10 -0.94
C ASP A 109 -5.06 -14.46 0.43
N ASN A 110 -5.30 -15.67 0.92
CA ASN A 110 -4.68 -16.18 2.15
C ASN A 110 -3.16 -16.27 2.03
N ALA A 111 -2.66 -16.78 0.90
CA ALA A 111 -1.22 -16.89 0.65
C ALA A 111 -0.56 -15.50 0.64
N LEU A 112 -1.18 -14.53 -0.02
CA LEU A 112 -0.74 -13.13 -0.04
C LEU A 112 -0.78 -12.50 1.35
N ASN A 113 -1.84 -12.73 2.12
CA ASN A 113 -1.98 -12.21 3.49
C ASN A 113 -0.94 -12.79 4.46
N ASN A 114 -0.50 -14.03 4.23
CA ASN A 114 0.54 -14.69 5.01
C ASN A 114 1.97 -14.23 4.67
N LEU A 115 2.16 -13.54 3.54
CA LEU A 115 3.47 -12.97 3.23
C LEU A 115 3.83 -11.86 4.23
N PRO A 116 5.12 -11.73 4.60
CA PRO A 116 5.61 -10.53 5.25
C PRO A 116 5.25 -9.30 4.43
N GLU A 117 4.81 -8.23 5.10
CA GLU A 117 4.37 -6.97 4.50
C GLU A 117 5.26 -6.54 3.33
N ASN A 118 6.57 -6.46 3.55
CA ASN A 118 7.52 -6.00 2.55
C ASN A 118 7.61 -6.89 1.30
N GLN A 119 7.37 -8.20 1.44
CA GLN A 119 7.30 -9.16 0.34
C GLN A 119 5.98 -9.02 -0.41
N ARG A 120 4.85 -8.94 0.31
CA ARG A 120 3.51 -8.70 -0.27
C ARG A 120 3.48 -7.42 -1.09
N THR A 121 3.89 -6.30 -0.50
CA THR A 121 3.92 -5.00 -1.18
C THR A 121 4.80 -5.05 -2.42
N THR A 122 5.98 -5.67 -2.34
CA THR A 122 6.89 -5.80 -3.49
C THR A 122 6.26 -6.64 -4.61
N PHE A 123 5.64 -7.77 -4.25
CA PHE A 123 4.99 -8.67 -5.20
C PHE A 123 3.83 -7.97 -5.92
N LEU A 124 2.91 -7.36 -5.17
CA LEU A 124 1.71 -6.73 -5.73
C LEU A 124 2.05 -5.49 -6.58
N LEU A 125 2.98 -4.64 -6.14
CA LEU A 125 3.42 -3.49 -6.95
C LEU A 125 4.02 -3.92 -8.29
N ASN A 126 4.75 -5.03 -8.32
CA ASN A 126 5.34 -5.49 -9.58
C ASN A 126 4.33 -6.23 -10.47
N ARG A 127 3.54 -7.14 -9.90
CA ARG A 127 2.67 -8.05 -10.65
C ARG A 127 1.33 -7.43 -11.02
N ILE A 128 0.78 -6.60 -10.14
CA ILE A 128 -0.52 -5.95 -10.35
C ILE A 128 -0.34 -4.54 -10.91
N ASP A 129 0.56 -3.75 -10.32
CA ASP A 129 0.76 -2.36 -10.75
C ASP A 129 1.86 -2.18 -11.81
N GLY A 130 2.52 -3.26 -12.23
CA GLY A 130 3.53 -3.25 -13.29
C GLY A 130 4.80 -2.46 -12.97
N LYS A 131 5.06 -2.13 -11.70
CA LYS A 131 6.22 -1.31 -11.30
C LYS A 131 7.53 -2.06 -11.48
N LYS A 132 8.55 -1.36 -11.99
CA LYS A 132 9.91 -1.89 -12.10
C LYS A 132 10.57 -1.92 -10.73
N TYR A 133 11.54 -2.83 -10.54
CA TYR A 133 12.24 -2.95 -9.25
C TYR A 133 12.94 -1.66 -8.81
N ALA A 134 13.50 -0.91 -9.77
CA ALA A 134 14.10 0.40 -9.49
C ALA A 134 13.10 1.41 -8.94
N GLU A 135 11.87 1.42 -9.47
CA GLU A 135 10.81 2.31 -8.98
C GLU A 135 10.35 1.90 -7.57
N ILE A 136 10.20 0.61 -7.30
CA ILE A 136 9.82 0.10 -5.98
C ILE A 136 10.92 0.41 -4.95
N ALA A 137 12.18 0.25 -5.35
CA ALA A 137 13.34 0.56 -4.52
C ALA A 137 13.37 2.04 -4.11
N GLU A 138 13.08 2.94 -5.05
CA GLU A 138 12.95 4.38 -4.79
C GLU A 138 11.78 4.69 -3.85
N MET A 139 10.60 4.08 -4.07
CA MET A 139 9.42 4.27 -3.21
C MET A 139 9.68 3.84 -1.77
N GLU A 140 10.38 2.72 -1.59
CA GLU A 140 10.63 2.10 -0.28
C GLU A 140 11.93 2.60 0.39
N GLY A 141 12.75 3.37 -0.31
CA GLY A 141 14.05 3.84 0.20
C GLY A 141 15.05 2.71 0.46
N VAL A 142 15.03 1.65 -0.37
CA VAL A 142 15.93 0.48 -0.24
C VAL A 142 16.69 0.20 -1.54
N SER A 143 17.65 -0.71 -1.53
CA SER A 143 18.38 -1.09 -2.75
C SER A 143 17.53 -1.96 -3.68
N VAL A 144 17.79 -1.91 -4.99
CA VAL A 144 17.18 -2.81 -5.98
C VAL A 144 17.42 -4.27 -5.61
N LYS A 145 18.61 -4.61 -5.10
CA LYS A 145 18.93 -5.95 -4.61
C LYS A 145 18.05 -6.40 -3.44
N ALA A 146 17.62 -5.48 -2.57
CA ALA A 146 16.66 -5.78 -1.52
C ALA A 146 15.27 -6.10 -2.10
N ILE A 147 14.85 -5.39 -3.14
CA ILE A 147 13.60 -5.66 -3.87
C ILE A 147 13.65 -7.02 -4.59
N GLU A 148 14.76 -7.35 -5.26
CA GLU A 148 14.98 -8.67 -5.87
C GLU A 148 14.85 -9.79 -4.85
N LYS A 149 15.50 -9.64 -3.68
CA LYS A 149 15.41 -10.61 -2.60
C LYS A 149 13.98 -10.75 -2.07
N ARG A 150 13.27 -9.64 -1.84
CA ARG A 150 11.86 -9.65 -1.40
C ARG A 150 10.97 -10.37 -2.40
N MET A 151 11.15 -10.09 -3.70
CA MET A 151 10.40 -10.77 -4.77
C MET A 151 10.69 -12.26 -4.81
N HIS A 152 11.97 -12.66 -4.72
CA HIS A 152 12.34 -14.07 -4.71
C HIS A 152 11.69 -14.82 -3.54
N LEU A 153 11.72 -14.24 -2.34
CA LEU A 153 11.08 -14.82 -1.16
C LEU A 153 9.57 -14.88 -1.29
N ALA A 154 8.93 -13.84 -1.83
CA ALA A 154 7.49 -13.83 -2.10
C ALA A 154 7.08 -14.97 -3.03
N LEU A 155 7.78 -15.11 -4.17
CA LEU A 155 7.50 -16.16 -5.15
C LEU A 155 7.72 -17.57 -4.58
N LYS A 156 8.75 -17.73 -3.74
CA LYS A 156 9.02 -19.01 -3.08
C LYS A 156 7.88 -19.38 -2.11
N ALA A 157 7.49 -18.44 -1.25
CA ALA A 157 6.42 -18.67 -0.28
C ALA A 157 5.06 -18.92 -0.95
N LEU A 158 4.73 -18.16 -2.01
CA LEU A 158 3.49 -18.36 -2.77
C LEU A 158 3.47 -19.73 -3.45
N ARG A 159 4.59 -20.18 -4.03
CA ARG A 159 4.71 -21.53 -4.59
C ARG A 159 4.50 -22.60 -3.54
N GLU A 160 5.16 -22.51 -2.39
CA GLU A 160 4.98 -23.50 -1.31
C GLU A 160 3.52 -23.60 -0.81
N GLN A 161 2.78 -22.49 -0.85
CA GLN A 161 1.38 -22.44 -0.42
C GLN A 161 0.38 -22.85 -1.52
N ILE A 162 0.78 -22.78 -2.79
CA ILE A 162 -0.10 -23.02 -3.95
C ILE A 162 0.23 -24.34 -4.68
N ASP A 163 1.49 -24.80 -4.68
CA ASP A 163 1.97 -26.04 -5.35
C ASP A 163 1.51 -27.34 -4.64
N GLY A 164 0.66 -27.23 -3.61
CA GLY A 164 -0.03 -28.36 -2.98
C GLY A 164 -1.36 -28.75 -3.66
N ILE A 165 -1.53 -28.44 -4.95
CA ILE A 165 -2.74 -28.66 -5.75
C ILE A 165 -2.39 -29.48 -6.98
#